data_AF-A0A7L1XLB1-F1
#
_entry.id   AF-A0A7L1XLB1-F1
#
_cell.length_a   1.000
_cell.length_b   1.000
_cell.length_c   1.000
_cell.angle_alpha   90.00
_cell.angle_beta   90.00
_cell.angle_gamma   90.00
#
_symmetry.space_group_name_H-M   'P 1'
#
loop_
_entity.id
_entity.type
_entity.pdbx_description
1 polymer ?
#
loop_
_entity_poly.entity_id
_entity_poly.type
_entity_poly.pdbx_seq_one_letter_code
_entity_poly.pdbx_strand_id
1 'polypeptide(L)'
;SRRDDMESLGYVLMYFNRTSLPWQGLKAATKKQKYEKISEKKMSTPVEVLCKGFPAEFAMYLNYCRGLRFEEAPDYMYLRQLFRILFRTLNHQYDYTFDWTMLKQKAAQQAASSSGQGQQAQTPTGKQTDKSKSNMKG
;
A
#
# COMPACT_ATOMS: atom_id res chain seq x y z
N SER A 1 -23.64 -12.38 -0.19
CA SER A 1 -23.92 -12.66 -1.61
C SER A 1 -23.05 -11.76 -2.47
N ARG A 2 -23.07 -11.91 -3.81
CA ARG A 2 -22.18 -11.14 -4.73
C ARG A 2 -22.18 -9.63 -4.46
N ARG A 3 -23.36 -9.02 -4.19
CA ARG A 3 -23.44 -7.59 -3.87
C ARG A 3 -22.73 -7.24 -2.55
N ASP A 4 -22.82 -8.11 -1.56
CA ASP A 4 -22.24 -7.89 -0.23
C ASP A 4 -20.71 -7.96 -0.30
N ASP A 5 -20.16 -8.83 -1.16
CA ASP A 5 -18.72 -8.90 -1.44
C ASP A 5 -18.24 -7.62 -2.14
N MET A 6 -18.98 -7.13 -3.14
CA MET A 6 -18.66 -5.89 -3.85
C MET A 6 -18.77 -4.66 -2.93
N GLU A 7 -19.79 -4.57 -2.09
CA GLU A 7 -19.93 -3.51 -1.10
C GLU A 7 -18.78 -3.55 -0.08
N SER A 8 -18.41 -4.74 0.38
CA SER A 8 -17.28 -4.94 1.29
C SER A 8 -15.95 -4.49 0.68
N LEU A 9 -15.73 -4.75 -0.61
CA LEU A 9 -14.57 -4.20 -1.33
C LEU A 9 -14.57 -2.66 -1.34
N GLY A 10 -15.73 -2.04 -1.53
CA GLY A 10 -15.87 -0.58 -1.44
C GLY A 10 -15.46 -0.03 -0.07
N TYR A 11 -15.81 -0.72 1.02
CA TYR A 11 -15.35 -0.35 2.36
C TYR A 11 -13.83 -0.53 2.55
N VAL A 12 -13.22 -1.56 1.95
CA VAL A 12 -11.76 -1.75 1.98
C VAL A 12 -11.05 -0.61 1.25
N LEU A 13 -11.54 -0.22 0.06
CA LEU A 13 -10.99 0.92 -0.67
C LEU A 13 -11.11 2.22 0.12
N MET A 14 -12.27 2.47 0.75
CA MET A 14 -12.45 3.63 1.62
C MET A 14 -11.59 3.58 2.89
N TYR A 15 -11.32 2.39 3.41
CA TYR A 15 -10.37 2.21 4.51
C TYR A 15 -8.96 2.63 4.12
N PHE A 16 -8.46 2.24 2.95
CA PHE A 16 -7.15 2.70 2.48
C PHE A 16 -7.10 4.22 2.31
N ASN A 17 -8.14 4.81 1.73
CA ASN A 17 -8.25 6.26 1.55
C ASN A 17 -8.27 7.05 2.88
N ARG A 18 -8.97 6.53 3.89
CA ARG A 18 -9.23 7.25 5.14
C ARG A 18 -8.34 6.83 6.30
N THR A 19 -7.57 5.76 6.17
CA THR A 19 -6.84 5.02 7.22
C THR A 19 -7.72 4.39 8.32
N SER A 20 -8.98 4.79 8.44
CA SER A 20 -9.99 4.20 9.32
C SER A 20 -11.40 4.47 8.82
N LEU A 21 -12.35 3.64 9.25
CA LEU A 21 -13.78 3.73 8.96
C LEU A 21 -14.55 4.19 10.20
N PRO A 22 -15.67 4.93 10.04
CA PRO A 22 -16.42 5.51 11.17
C PRO A 22 -16.99 4.51 12.19
N TRP A 23 -17.06 3.23 11.82
CA TRP A 23 -17.53 2.14 12.67
C TRP A 23 -16.38 1.31 13.28
N GLN A 24 -15.12 1.69 13.11
CA GLN A 24 -14.00 1.08 13.82
C GLN A 24 -13.91 1.59 15.26
N GLY A 25 -13.32 0.78 16.15
CA GLY A 25 -13.08 1.16 17.54
C GLY A 25 -14.31 1.24 18.45
N LEU A 26 -15.51 0.90 17.95
CA LEU A 26 -16.73 0.89 18.77
C LEU A 26 -16.63 -0.14 19.91
N LYS A 27 -16.85 0.32 21.14
CA LYS A 27 -16.83 -0.50 22.37
C LYS A 27 -18.21 -1.11 22.63
N ALA A 28 -18.24 -2.38 23.02
CA ALA A 28 -19.44 -3.10 23.44
C ALA A 28 -19.06 -4.24 24.41
N ALA A 29 -20.00 -4.68 25.25
CA ALA A 29 -19.75 -5.72 26.24
C ALA A 29 -19.70 -7.13 25.62
N THR A 30 -20.48 -7.35 24.54
CA THR A 30 -20.53 -8.63 23.84
C THR A 30 -20.25 -8.47 22.35
N LYS A 31 -19.86 -9.57 21.69
CA LYS A 31 -19.67 -9.59 20.23
C LYS A 31 -20.95 -9.21 19.48
N LYS A 32 -22.11 -9.70 19.93
CA LYS A 32 -23.41 -9.38 19.33
C LYS A 32 -23.68 -7.88 19.34
N GLN A 33 -23.56 -7.25 20.52
CA GLN A 33 -23.72 -5.80 20.66
C GLN A 33 -22.70 -5.01 19.83
N LYS A 34 -21.47 -5.52 19.69
CA LYS A 34 -20.45 -4.89 18.84
C LYS A 34 -20.90 -4.87 17.38
N TYR A 35 -21.41 -5.99 16.87
CA TYR A 35 -21.90 -6.08 15.50
C TYR A 35 -23.16 -5.23 15.27
N GLU A 36 -24.09 -5.19 16.23
CA GLU A 36 -25.26 -4.30 16.19
C GLU A 36 -24.83 -2.82 16.07
N LYS A 37 -23.91 -2.36 16.93
CA LYS A 37 -23.38 -0.99 16.85
C LYS A 37 -22.67 -0.68 15.53
N ILE A 38 -21.90 -1.64 15.00
CA ILE A 38 -21.25 -1.48 13.69
C ILE A 38 -22.30 -1.36 12.59
N SER A 39 -23.34 -2.21 12.63
CA SER A 39 -24.45 -2.19 11.68
C SER A 39 -25.19 -0.86 11.69
N GLU A 40 -25.60 -0.40 12.89
CA GLU A 40 -26.25 0.90 13.09
C GLU A 40 -25.37 2.05 12.59
N LYS A 41 -24.06 2.01 12.88
CA LYS A 41 -23.13 3.06 12.45
C LYS A 41 -22.94 3.07 10.92
N LYS A 42 -22.92 1.90 10.27
CA LYS A 42 -22.89 1.79 8.80
C LYS A 42 -24.17 2.34 8.17
N MET A 43 -25.34 2.02 8.73
CA MET A 43 -26.64 2.50 8.24
C MET A 43 -26.81 4.01 8.42
N SER A 44 -26.37 4.55 9.55
CA SER A 44 -26.46 5.98 9.87
C SER A 44 -25.38 6.85 9.25
N THR A 45 -24.42 6.26 8.52
CA THR A 45 -23.39 7.01 7.78
C THR A 45 -23.73 7.02 6.30
N PRO A 46 -24.23 8.14 5.74
CA PRO A 46 -24.47 8.27 4.31
C PRO A 46 -23.18 8.04 3.50
N VAL A 47 -23.32 7.49 2.29
CA VAL A 47 -22.17 7.22 1.41
C VAL A 47 -21.42 8.52 1.09
N GLU A 48 -22.14 9.60 0.87
CA GLU A 48 -21.61 10.93 0.57
C GLU A 48 -20.79 11.48 1.73
N VAL A 49 -21.18 11.17 2.97
CA VAL A 49 -20.43 11.54 4.18
C VAL A 49 -19.17 10.68 4.31
N LEU A 50 -19.28 9.37 4.08
CA LEU A 50 -18.13 8.46 4.13
C LEU A 50 -17.06 8.84 3.08
N CYS A 51 -17.50 9.16 1.87
CA CYS A 51 -16.65 9.48 0.72
C CYS A 51 -16.29 10.97 0.62
N LYS A 52 -16.72 11.82 1.56
CA LYS A 52 -16.41 13.25 1.56
C LYS A 52 -14.90 13.50 1.48
N GLY A 53 -14.49 14.33 0.52
CA GLY A 53 -13.08 14.69 0.28
C GLY A 53 -12.32 13.74 -0.66
N PHE A 54 -12.99 12.71 -1.20
CA PHE A 54 -12.43 11.79 -2.18
C PHE A 54 -13.16 11.90 -3.53
N PRO A 55 -12.59 11.39 -4.64
CA PRO A 55 -13.26 11.36 -5.94
C PRO A 55 -14.66 10.73 -5.88
N ALA A 56 -15.58 11.26 -6.68
CA ALA A 56 -16.99 10.87 -6.64
C ALA A 56 -17.22 9.40 -7.01
N GLU A 57 -16.29 8.78 -7.74
CA GLU A 57 -16.32 7.39 -8.18
C GLU A 57 -16.41 6.41 -7.00
N PHE A 58 -15.83 6.75 -5.84
CA PHE A 58 -15.97 5.92 -4.63
C PHE A 58 -17.41 5.90 -4.11
N ALA A 59 -18.10 7.05 -4.13
CA ALA A 59 -19.50 7.13 -3.76
C ALA A 59 -20.40 6.44 -4.80
N MET A 60 -20.11 6.65 -6.09
CA MET A 60 -20.81 5.97 -7.19
C MET A 60 -20.69 4.45 -7.07
N TYR A 61 -19.50 3.92 -6.76
CA TYR A 61 -19.28 2.50 -6.54
C TYR A 61 -20.14 1.96 -5.39
N LEU A 62 -20.09 2.60 -4.22
CA LEU A 62 -20.83 2.14 -3.04
C LEU A 62 -22.35 2.22 -3.24
N ASN A 63 -22.85 3.31 -3.84
CA ASN A 63 -24.26 3.46 -4.17
C ASN A 63 -24.71 2.41 -5.19
N TYR A 64 -23.89 2.11 -6.20
CA TYR A 64 -24.16 1.02 -7.14
C TYR A 64 -24.29 -0.31 -6.41
N CYS A 65 -23.32 -0.68 -5.57
CA CYS A 65 -23.34 -1.95 -4.85
C CYS A 65 -24.56 -2.09 -3.92
N ARG A 66 -24.93 -1.01 -3.19
CA ARG A 66 -26.11 -0.99 -2.32
C ARG A 66 -27.43 -1.07 -3.08
N GLY A 67 -27.45 -0.61 -4.33
CA GLY A 67 -28.62 -0.66 -5.21
C GLY A 67 -28.90 -2.03 -5.83
N LEU A 68 -27.96 -2.96 -5.77
CA LEU A 68 -28.12 -4.29 -6.36
C LEU A 68 -29.14 -5.15 -5.61
N ARG A 69 -30.01 -5.83 -6.35
CA ARG A 69 -30.87 -6.89 -5.80
C ARG A 69 -30.04 -8.11 -5.37
N PHE A 70 -30.60 -8.98 -4.54
CA PHE A 70 -29.85 -10.10 -3.95
C PHE A 70 -29.31 -11.08 -5.00
N GLU A 71 -30.15 -11.41 -5.99
CA GLU A 71 -29.85 -12.29 -7.12
C GLU A 71 -29.26 -11.57 -8.35
N GLU A 72 -29.10 -10.25 -8.30
CA GLU A 72 -28.54 -9.47 -9.39
C GLU A 72 -27.03 -9.72 -9.54
N ALA A 73 -26.57 -9.79 -10.78
CA ALA A 73 -25.15 -9.89 -11.08
C ALA A 73 -24.56 -8.47 -11.15
N PRO A 74 -23.48 -8.16 -10.40
CA PRO A 74 -22.81 -6.87 -10.52
C PRO A 74 -22.23 -6.67 -11.93
N ASP A 75 -22.35 -5.47 -12.49
CA ASP A 75 -21.61 -5.06 -13.69
C ASP A 75 -20.17 -4.73 -13.30
N TYR A 76 -19.33 -5.77 -13.29
CA TYR A 76 -17.92 -5.64 -12.97
C TYR A 76 -17.16 -4.78 -13.99
N MET A 77 -17.63 -4.69 -15.24
CA MET A 77 -16.98 -3.85 -16.25
C MET A 77 -17.20 -2.38 -15.93
N TYR A 78 -18.44 -1.99 -15.65
CA TYR A 78 -18.77 -0.64 -15.20
C TYR A 78 -17.96 -0.24 -13.95
N LEU A 79 -17.95 -1.08 -12.92
CA LEU A 79 -17.26 -0.77 -11.66
C LEU A 79 -15.74 -0.61 -11.84
N ARG A 80 -15.11 -1.44 -12.68
CA ARG A 80 -13.70 -1.24 -13.05
C ARG A 80 -13.52 0.03 -13.87
N GLN A 81 -14.43 0.32 -14.79
CA GLN A 81 -14.31 1.47 -15.69
C GLN A 81 -14.36 2.80 -14.95
N LEU A 82 -15.17 2.92 -13.89
CA LEU A 82 -15.17 4.09 -12.99
C LEU A 82 -13.74 4.46 -12.55
N PHE A 83 -13.04 3.51 -11.94
CA PHE A 83 -11.70 3.75 -11.43
C PHE A 83 -10.65 3.85 -12.55
N ARG A 84 -10.82 3.15 -13.68
CA ARG A 84 -9.90 3.29 -14.82
C ARG A 84 -9.94 4.68 -15.45
N ILE A 85 -11.14 5.27 -15.58
CA ILE A 85 -11.30 6.63 -16.10
C ILE A 85 -10.71 7.64 -15.11
N LEU A 86 -11.04 7.51 -13.82
CA LEU A 86 -10.47 8.36 -12.77
C LEU A 86 -8.94 8.30 -12.78
N PHE A 87 -8.36 7.09 -12.83
CA PHE A 87 -6.91 6.88 -12.84
C PHE A 87 -6.22 7.58 -14.02
N ARG A 88 -6.83 7.52 -15.21
CA ARG A 88 -6.33 8.25 -16.39
C ARG A 88 -6.48 9.76 -16.25
N THR A 89 -7.58 10.22 -15.68
CA THR A 89 -7.86 11.65 -15.46
C THR A 89 -6.87 12.27 -14.47
N LEU A 90 -6.40 11.49 -13.51
CA LEU A 90 -5.32 11.86 -12.59
C LEU A 90 -3.91 11.67 -13.19
N ASN A 91 -3.82 11.36 -14.49
CA ASN A 91 -2.57 11.16 -15.24
C ASN A 91 -1.67 10.04 -14.69
N HIS A 92 -2.24 9.04 -14.03
CA HIS A 92 -1.48 7.88 -13.57
C HIS A 92 -1.28 6.84 -14.69
N GLN A 93 -0.20 6.05 -14.57
CA GLN A 93 0.16 4.99 -15.52
C GLN A 93 0.09 3.62 -14.85
N TYR A 94 -0.28 2.58 -15.60
CA TYR A 94 -0.30 1.20 -15.12
C TYR A 94 1.11 0.58 -15.18
N ASP A 95 2.03 1.16 -14.41
CA ASP A 95 3.44 0.77 -14.35
C ASP A 95 3.76 -0.22 -13.21
N TYR A 96 2.73 -0.58 -12.42
CA TYR A 96 2.84 -1.43 -11.24
C TYR A 96 3.74 -0.85 -10.13
N THR A 97 3.91 0.47 -10.12
CA THR A 97 4.63 1.22 -9.08
C THR A 97 3.70 1.59 -7.93
N PHE A 98 3.74 0.80 -6.84
CA PHE A 98 2.99 1.07 -5.62
C PHE A 98 3.82 1.85 -4.59
N ASP A 99 3.17 2.40 -3.56
CA ASP A 99 3.83 3.13 -2.48
C ASP A 99 4.97 2.34 -1.83
N TRP A 100 4.75 1.05 -1.58
CA TRP A 100 5.78 0.17 -1.01
C TRP A 100 6.94 -0.14 -1.98
N THR A 101 6.72 -0.03 -3.29
CA THR A 101 7.80 -0.17 -4.29
C THR A 101 8.76 1.01 -4.17
N MET A 102 8.23 2.23 -4.02
CA MET A 102 9.04 3.44 -3.83
C MET A 102 9.81 3.44 -2.51
N LEU A 103 9.19 2.98 -1.43
CA LEU A 103 9.86 2.87 -0.13
C LEU A 103 11.07 1.93 -0.18
N LYS A 104 10.94 0.78 -0.85
CA LYS A 104 12.05 -0.18 -1.01
C LYS A 104 13.18 0.38 -1.86
N GLN A 105 12.86 1.09 -2.95
CA GLN A 105 13.88 1.72 -3.80
C GLN A 105 14.66 2.80 -3.05
N LYS A 106 13.97 3.67 -2.30
CA LYS A 106 14.61 4.70 -1.46
C LYS A 106 15.54 4.08 -0.41
N ALA A 107 15.09 3.02 0.26
CA ALA A 107 15.93 2.32 1.25
C ALA A 107 17.19 1.70 0.62
N ALA A 108 17.08 1.11 -0.57
CA ALA A 108 18.22 0.56 -1.29
C ALA A 108 19.22 1.65 -1.72
N GLN A 109 18.73 2.80 -2.21
CA GLN A 109 19.57 3.94 -2.57
C GLN A 109 20.34 4.50 -1.37
N GLN A 110 19.70 4.60 -0.20
CA GLN A 110 20.34 5.05 1.03
C GLN A 110 21.46 4.09 1.46
N ALA A 111 21.22 2.77 1.42
CA ALA A 111 22.23 1.77 1.78
C ALA A 111 23.45 1.79 0.83
N ALA A 112 23.23 2.01 -0.47
CA ALA A 112 24.31 2.15 -1.44
C ALA A 112 25.14 3.43 -1.22
N SER A 113 24.51 4.54 -0.83
CA SER A 113 25.22 5.78 -0.53
C SER A 113 26.07 5.71 0.75
N SER A 114 25.65 4.94 1.76
CA SER A 114 26.42 4.76 3.01
C SER A 114 27.63 3.83 2.87
N SER A 115 27.66 2.95 1.86
CA SER A 115 28.75 1.98 1.65
C SER A 115 29.93 2.55 0.84
N GLY A 116 29.82 3.79 0.33
CA GLY A 116 30.85 4.43 -0.50
C GLY A 116 31.90 5.30 0.23
N GLN A 117 31.86 5.42 1.57
CA GLN A 117 32.78 6.29 2.34
C GLN A 117 33.92 5.56 3.09
N GLY A 118 34.18 4.28 2.79
CA GLY A 118 35.14 3.45 3.53
C GLY A 118 36.32 2.92 2.72
N GLN A 119 37.04 3.75 1.95
CA GLN A 119 38.36 3.37 1.42
C GLN A 119 39.23 4.62 1.13
N GLN A 120 39.96 5.09 2.14
CA GLN A 120 41.15 5.92 1.94
C GLN A 120 42.33 5.34 2.74
N ALA A 121 43.22 4.72 1.96
CA ALA A 121 44.68 4.64 2.06
C ALA A 121 45.36 4.48 3.45
N GLN A 122 46.03 3.35 3.64
CA GLN A 122 47.33 3.30 4.32
C GLN A 122 48.28 2.35 3.58
N THR A 123 49.22 2.92 2.84
CA THR A 123 50.49 2.30 2.44
C THR A 123 51.45 2.34 3.63
N PRO A 124 52.16 1.25 3.97
CA PRO A 124 53.38 1.34 4.77
C PRO A 124 54.62 1.15 3.89
N THR A 125 55.44 2.20 3.87
CA THR A 125 56.82 2.24 3.39
C THR A 125 57.77 1.46 4.32
N GLY A 126 58.53 0.52 3.73
CA GLY A 126 59.96 0.26 3.99
C GLY A 126 60.38 -0.58 5.21
N LYS A 127 61.12 -1.68 4.96
CA LYS A 127 62.50 -1.86 5.48
C LYS A 127 63.23 -3.05 4.85
N GLN A 128 64.50 -2.78 4.58
CA GLN A 128 65.55 -3.56 3.95
C GLN A 128 66.14 -4.55 4.97
N THR A 129 66.31 -5.82 4.61
CA THR A 129 67.30 -6.70 5.25
C THR A 129 67.97 -7.61 4.22
N ASP A 130 69.28 -7.43 4.21
CA ASP A 130 70.38 -8.16 3.58
C ASP A 130 70.18 -9.68 3.39
N LYS A 131 70.51 -10.18 2.20
CA LYS A 131 70.76 -11.62 1.96
C LYS A 131 72.22 -11.78 1.52
N SER A 132 73.05 -12.14 2.50
CA SER A 132 74.39 -12.67 2.25
C SER A 132 74.35 -14.11 1.72
N LYS A 133 75.34 -14.39 0.88
CA LYS A 133 75.60 -15.55 0.03
C LYS A 133 75.62 -16.91 0.76
N SER A 134 75.29 -17.99 0.02
CA SER A 134 76.21 -19.12 -0.21
C SER A 134 75.58 -20.13 -1.18
N ASN A 135 76.34 -20.50 -2.21
CA ASN A 135 75.98 -21.44 -3.26
C ASN A 135 76.92 -22.65 -3.19
N MET A 136 76.34 -23.85 -3.31
CA MET A 136 76.84 -25.06 -3.97
C MET A 136 78.10 -25.82 -3.46
N LYS A 137 77.87 -27.12 -3.21
CA LYS A 137 78.71 -28.32 -3.42
C LYS A 137 80.24 -28.15 -3.58
N GLY A 138 80.97 -28.92 -2.78
CA GLY A 138 82.39 -29.23 -2.93
C GLY A 138 82.98 -29.68 -1.60
#